data_AF-X1UZV2-F1
#
_entry.id   AF-X1UZV2-F1
#
_cell.length_a   1.000
_cell.length_b   1.000
_cell.length_c   1.000
_cell.angle_alpha   90.00
_cell.angle_beta   90.00
_cell.angle_gamma   90.00
#
_symmetry.space_group_name_H-M   'P 1'
#
loop_
_entity.id
_entity.type
_entity.pdbx_description
1 polymer ?
#
loop_
_entity_poly.entity_id
_entity_poly.type
_entity_poly.pdbx_seq_one_letter_code
_entity_poly.pdbx_strand_id
1 'polypeptide(L)'
;MMIGTDMRGHQRLMFAEELPLHSYPIHYQSPAYTPLGELPEDLRELYDYDPDKARQMLADANYPDGFTVDIYCDSTPNNQDHAALLKDAWIKFGVTANIQVHDPVTHTNFTYNRNYHVDGPHPWSLL
;
A
#
# COMPACT_ATOMS: atom_id res chain seq x y z
N MET A 1 -5.59 0.83 -1.43
CA MET A 1 -5.53 1.81 -0.32
C MET A 1 -4.54 2.94 -0.62
N MET A 2 -4.48 3.42 -1.88
CA MET A 2 -3.45 4.40 -2.31
C MET A 2 -3.65 5.77 -1.65
N ILE A 3 -4.89 6.27 -1.65
CA ILE A 3 -5.23 7.57 -1.05
C ILE A 3 -4.97 7.65 0.46
N GLY A 4 -5.03 6.52 1.17
CA GLY A 4 -4.70 6.41 2.60
C GLY A 4 -3.23 6.09 2.87
N THR A 5 -2.38 5.98 1.84
CA THR A 5 -0.96 5.65 1.98
C THR A 5 -0.12 6.87 1.65
N ASP A 6 0.73 7.30 2.59
CA ASP A 6 1.65 8.41 2.34
C ASP A 6 2.81 7.97 1.42
N MET A 7 2.59 8.12 0.11
CA MET A 7 3.56 7.75 -0.92
C MET A 7 4.80 8.67 -0.88
N ARG A 8 4.66 9.92 -0.40
CA ARG A 8 5.80 10.83 -0.24
C ARG A 8 6.66 10.43 0.95
N GLY A 9 6.03 10.01 2.05
CA GLY A 9 6.73 9.39 3.18
C GLY A 9 7.55 8.16 2.75
N HIS A 10 6.99 7.33 1.86
CA HIS A 10 7.72 6.19 1.29
C HIS A 10 8.91 6.62 0.43
N GLN A 11 8.76 7.63 -0.43
CA GLN A 11 9.88 8.15 -1.23
C GLN A 11 11.01 8.70 -0.35
N ARG A 12 10.65 9.41 0.73
CA ARG A 12 11.62 9.97 1.66
C ARG A 12 12.39 8.88 2.42
N LEU A 13 11.69 7.83 2.86
CA LEU A 13 12.34 6.66 3.48
C LEU A 13 13.36 6.02 2.54
N MET A 14 13.07 6.00 1.24
CA MET A 14 13.91 5.41 0.19
C MET A 14 14.98 6.36 -0.37
N PHE A 15 15.11 7.58 0.17
CA PHE A 15 15.97 8.63 -0.40
C PHE A 15 15.72 8.86 -1.91
N ALA A 16 14.46 8.71 -2.33
CA ALA A 16 14.01 8.69 -3.72
C ALA A 16 13.12 9.89 -4.07
N GLU A 17 13.24 11.00 -3.34
CA GLU A 17 12.42 12.21 -3.51
C GLU A 17 12.57 12.87 -4.89
N GLU A 18 13.70 12.63 -5.57
CA GLU A 18 13.95 13.11 -6.94
C GLU A 18 13.31 12.22 -8.02
N LEU A 19 12.85 11.02 -7.66
CA LEU A 19 12.21 10.10 -8.59
C LEU A 19 10.71 10.41 -8.71
N PRO A 20 10.07 10.08 -9.85
CA PRO A 20 8.63 10.20 -9.97
C PRO A 20 7.89 9.36 -8.92
N LEU A 21 6.81 9.93 -8.37
CA LEU A 21 5.98 9.29 -7.33
C LEU A 21 5.30 8.00 -7.83
N HIS A 22 5.09 7.89 -9.15
CA HIS A 22 4.57 6.68 -9.78
C HIS A 22 5.44 6.24 -10.96
N SER A 23 5.67 4.94 -11.06
CA SER A 23 6.45 4.29 -12.13
C SER A 23 6.01 2.85 -12.38
N TYR A 24 4.82 2.48 -11.87
CA TYR A 24 4.19 1.19 -12.09
C TYR A 24 2.85 1.42 -12.83
N PRO A 25 2.49 0.60 -13.83
CA PRO A 25 3.22 -0.58 -14.33
C PRO A 25 4.35 -0.23 -15.33
N ILE A 26 4.40 1.02 -15.80
CA ILE A 26 5.39 1.46 -16.79
C ILE A 26 6.48 2.30 -16.11
N HIS A 27 7.72 1.85 -16.22
CA HIS A 27 8.88 2.55 -15.69
C HIS A 27 9.03 3.96 -16.28
N TYR A 28 9.45 4.94 -15.49
CA TYR A 28 9.47 6.36 -15.88
C TYR A 28 10.38 6.70 -17.07
N GLN A 29 11.36 5.86 -17.37
CA GLN A 29 12.25 6.01 -18.52
C GLN A 29 11.66 5.44 -19.82
N SER A 30 10.52 4.75 -19.75
CA SER A 30 9.86 4.21 -20.92
C SER A 30 9.19 5.32 -21.73
N PRO A 31 9.24 5.28 -23.08
CA PRO A 31 8.50 6.22 -23.91
C PRO A 31 6.98 6.10 -23.75
N ALA A 32 6.49 4.99 -23.18
CA ALA A 32 5.07 4.78 -22.88
C ALA A 32 4.65 5.30 -21.49
N TYR A 33 5.57 5.95 -20.75
CA TYR A 33 5.28 6.50 -19.44
C TYR A 33 4.45 7.77 -19.55
N THR A 34 3.44 7.91 -18.69
CA THR A 34 2.63 9.12 -18.55
C THR A 34 2.99 9.81 -17.23
N PRO A 35 3.54 11.03 -17.23
CA PRO A 35 3.85 11.75 -16.00
C PRO A 35 2.62 11.97 -15.10
N LEU A 36 2.82 12.07 -13.78
CA LEU A 36 1.73 12.24 -12.82
C LEU A 36 0.78 13.41 -13.19
N GLY A 37 1.33 14.55 -13.62
CA GLY A 37 0.53 15.72 -13.99
C GLY A 37 -0.32 15.55 -15.25
N GLU A 38 -0.04 14.54 -16.07
CA GLU A 38 -0.78 14.22 -17.30
C GLU A 38 -1.79 13.09 -17.10
N LEU A 39 -1.82 12.46 -15.92
CA LEU A 39 -2.83 11.46 -15.61
C LEU A 39 -4.23 12.10 -15.45
N PRO A 40 -5.30 11.36 -15.78
CA PRO A 40 -6.67 11.68 -15.40
C PRO A 40 -6.80 12.09 -13.92
N GLU A 41 -7.71 13.01 -13.62
CA GLU A 41 -7.86 13.60 -12.28
C GLU A 41 -8.14 12.56 -11.19
N ASP A 42 -9.00 11.60 -11.48
CA ASP A 42 -9.33 10.46 -10.61
C ASP A 42 -8.10 9.62 -10.26
N LEU A 43 -7.18 9.43 -11.21
CA LEU A 43 -5.92 8.73 -10.98
C LEU A 43 -4.89 9.57 -10.23
N ARG A 44 -4.86 10.89 -10.47
CA ARG A 44 -3.95 11.81 -9.76
C ARG A 44 -4.31 11.90 -8.28
N GLU A 45 -5.59 11.97 -7.98
CA GLU A 45 -6.11 12.07 -6.62
C GLU A 45 -5.71 10.87 -5.75
N LEU A 46 -5.50 9.69 -6.33
CA LEU A 46 -5.00 8.52 -5.59
C LEU A 46 -3.60 8.71 -4.99
N TYR A 47 -2.84 9.71 -5.47
CA TYR A 47 -1.51 10.06 -4.97
C TYR A 47 -1.53 11.26 -4.01
N ASP A 48 -2.69 11.89 -3.82
CA ASP A 48 -2.89 12.91 -2.80
C ASP A 48 -3.32 12.22 -1.51
N TYR A 49 -2.45 12.26 -0.49
CA TYR A 49 -2.69 11.60 0.78
C TYR A 49 -3.89 12.23 1.52
N ASP A 50 -4.99 11.49 1.60
CA ASP A 50 -6.23 11.90 2.28
C ASP A 50 -6.83 10.72 3.09
N PRO A 51 -6.47 10.62 4.38
CA PRO A 51 -7.02 9.61 5.28
C PRO A 51 -8.53 9.70 5.51
N ASP A 52 -9.11 10.89 5.42
CA ASP A 52 -10.54 11.06 5.67
C ASP A 52 -11.35 10.54 4.48
N LYS A 53 -10.89 10.83 3.25
CA LYS A 53 -11.45 10.23 2.05
C LYS A 53 -11.23 8.72 2.00
N ALA A 54 -10.08 8.23 2.46
CA ALA A 54 -9.85 6.78 2.60
C ALA A 54 -10.90 6.13 3.51
N ARG A 55 -11.22 6.76 4.64
CA ARG A 55 -12.25 6.28 5.57
C ARG A 55 -13.63 6.27 4.92
N GLN A 56 -13.99 7.32 4.19
CA GLN A 56 -15.26 7.39 3.48
C GLN A 56 -15.38 6.26 2.44
N MET A 57 -14.32 6.03 1.65
CA MET A 57 -14.29 4.94 0.67
C MET A 57 -14.48 3.55 1.33
N LEU A 58 -13.92 3.33 2.53
CA LEU A 58 -14.14 2.09 3.27
C LEU A 58 -15.60 1.96 3.76
N ALA A 59 -16.19 3.04 4.27
CA ALA A 59 -17.59 3.05 4.69
C ALA A 59 -18.52 2.75 3.50
N ASP A 60 -18.28 3.37 2.34
CA ASP A 60 -19.03 3.13 1.10
C ASP A 60 -18.89 1.69 0.60
N ALA A 61 -17.73 1.07 0.86
CA ALA A 61 -17.46 -0.34 0.58
C ALA A 61 -17.97 -1.30 1.66
N ASN A 62 -18.80 -0.83 2.61
CA ASN A 62 -19.39 -1.61 3.71
C ASN A 62 -18.38 -2.07 4.79
N TYR A 63 -17.31 -1.28 5.01
CA TYR A 63 -16.35 -1.43 6.11
C TYR A 63 -16.27 -0.15 6.98
N PRO A 64 -17.38 0.32 7.56
CA PRO A 64 -17.42 1.58 8.32
C PRO A 64 -16.58 1.56 9.60
N ASP A 65 -16.44 0.38 10.23
CA ASP A 65 -15.63 0.19 11.43
C ASP A 65 -14.17 -0.21 11.10
N GLY A 66 -13.83 -0.26 9.80
CA GLY A 66 -12.55 -0.75 9.33
C GLY A 66 -12.40 -2.27 9.43
N PHE A 67 -11.14 -2.73 9.42
CA PHE A 67 -10.79 -4.16 9.46
C PHE A 67 -9.32 -4.34 9.87
N THR A 68 -8.95 -5.57 10.17
CA THR A 68 -7.57 -5.94 10.50
C THR A 68 -6.93 -6.68 9.32
N VAL A 69 -5.66 -6.39 9.06
CA VAL A 69 -4.85 -7.07 8.04
C VAL A 69 -3.51 -7.49 8.60
N ASP A 70 -3.01 -8.62 8.14
CA ASP A 70 -1.64 -9.05 8.37
C ASP A 70 -0.74 -8.55 7.23
N ILE A 71 0.30 -7.82 7.57
CA ILE A 71 1.39 -7.42 6.66
C ILE A 71 2.54 -8.38 6.90
N TYR A 72 2.79 -9.24 5.92
CA TYR A 72 3.95 -10.11 5.91
C TYR A 72 5.15 -9.38 5.31
N CYS A 73 6.24 -9.24 6.06
CA CYS A 73 7.50 -8.70 5.55
C CYS A 73 8.68 -9.57 5.99
N ASP A 74 9.80 -9.44 5.30
CA ASP A 74 11.04 -10.07 5.74
C ASP A 74 11.77 -9.25 6.81
N SER A 75 12.81 -9.84 7.39
CA SER A 75 13.62 -9.21 8.44
C SER A 75 14.56 -8.10 7.95
N THR A 76 14.52 -7.70 6.68
CA THR A 76 15.35 -6.59 6.17
C THR A 76 14.86 -5.28 6.79
N PRO A 77 15.76 -4.42 7.33
CA PRO A 77 15.36 -3.18 8.01
C PRO A 77 14.43 -2.29 7.17
N ASN A 78 14.74 -2.12 5.89
CA ASN A 78 13.91 -1.31 4.99
C ASN A 78 12.46 -1.82 4.90
N ASN A 79 12.27 -3.14 4.79
CA ASN A 79 10.94 -3.74 4.69
C ASN A 79 10.14 -3.59 5.99
N GLN A 80 10.82 -3.61 7.15
CA GLN A 80 10.20 -3.34 8.43
C GLN A 80 9.79 -1.86 8.59
N ASP A 81 10.64 -0.93 8.14
CA ASP A 81 10.36 0.51 8.17
C ASP A 81 9.15 0.86 7.27
N HIS A 82 9.06 0.25 6.08
CA HIS A 82 7.88 0.35 5.22
C HIS A 82 6.61 -0.18 5.91
N ALA A 83 6.67 -1.37 6.51
CA ALA A 83 5.52 -1.95 7.20
C ALA A 83 5.06 -1.07 8.38
N ALA A 84 6.00 -0.47 9.11
CA ALA A 84 5.70 0.47 10.19
C ALA A 84 5.03 1.75 9.69
N LEU A 85 5.51 2.32 8.57
CA LEU A 85 4.90 3.50 7.96
C LEU A 85 3.47 3.22 7.48
N LEU A 86 3.23 2.06 6.87
CA LEU A 86 1.88 1.62 6.50
C LEU A 86 0.98 1.49 7.72
N LYS A 87 1.47 0.87 8.80
CA LYS A 87 0.72 0.72 10.05
C LYS A 87 0.31 2.07 10.64
N ASP A 88 1.21 3.05 10.68
CA ASP A 88 0.90 4.41 11.17
C ASP A 88 -0.10 5.14 10.27
N ALA A 89 0.01 5.00 8.95
CA ALA A 89 -0.91 5.63 8.02
C ALA A 89 -2.30 4.99 8.09
N TRP A 90 -2.38 3.66 8.17
CA TRP A 90 -3.63 2.90 8.02
C TRP A 90 -4.52 2.93 9.26
N ILE A 91 -3.93 3.02 10.45
CA ILE A 91 -4.72 3.15 11.69
C ILE A 91 -5.56 4.43 11.67
N LYS A 92 -5.12 5.47 10.95
CA LYS A 92 -5.83 6.76 10.87
C LYS A 92 -7.21 6.59 10.24
N PHE A 93 -7.40 5.68 9.29
CA PHE A 93 -8.69 5.43 8.64
C PHE A 93 -9.36 4.11 9.08
N GLY A 94 -8.93 3.53 10.20
CA GLY A 94 -9.58 2.37 10.82
C GLY A 94 -9.04 1.00 10.40
N VAL A 95 -7.95 0.95 9.62
CA VAL A 95 -7.30 -0.33 9.27
C VAL A 95 -6.19 -0.66 10.24
N THR A 96 -6.34 -1.79 10.94
CA THR A 96 -5.32 -2.28 11.88
C THR A 96 -4.35 -3.20 11.14
N ALA A 97 -3.08 -2.80 11.03
CA ALA A 97 -2.03 -3.62 10.43
C ALA A 97 -1.21 -4.37 11.50
N ASN A 98 -1.25 -5.70 11.45
CA ASN A 98 -0.39 -6.60 12.22
C ASN A 98 0.82 -6.98 11.39
N ILE A 99 2.02 -6.63 11.85
CA ILE A 99 3.26 -6.90 11.10
C ILE A 99 3.79 -8.28 11.49
N GLN A 100 3.88 -9.18 10.52
CA GLN A 100 4.40 -10.54 10.65
C GLN A 100 5.78 -10.59 9.97
N VAL A 101 6.83 -10.60 10.79
CA VAL A 101 8.22 -10.63 10.31
C VAL A 101 8.69 -12.08 10.17
N HIS A 102 9.20 -12.42 8.99
CA HIS A 102 9.76 -13.73 8.69
C HIS A 102 11.20 -13.62 8.17
N ASP A 103 11.96 -14.71 8.20
CA ASP A 103 13.23 -14.72 7.48
C ASP A 103 12.98 -14.62 5.97
N PRO A 104 13.94 -14.09 5.18
CA PRO A 104 13.74 -13.82 3.76
C PRO A 104 13.33 -15.04 2.92
N VAL A 105 13.81 -16.24 3.25
CA VAL A 105 13.50 -17.47 2.51
C VAL A 105 12.06 -17.92 2.81
N THR A 106 11.66 -17.83 4.07
CA THR A 106 10.27 -18.09 4.48
C THR A 106 9.31 -17.06 3.90
N HIS A 107 9.67 -15.77 3.92
CA HIS A 107 8.88 -14.71 3.27
C HIS A 107 8.71 -14.96 1.77
N THR A 108 9.79 -15.33 1.08
CA THR A 108 9.76 -15.70 -0.34
C THR A 108 8.79 -16.87 -0.59
N ASN A 109 8.83 -17.91 0.25
CA ASN A 109 7.90 -19.04 0.14
C ASN A 109 6.43 -18.63 0.36
N PHE A 110 6.15 -17.72 1.30
CA PHE A 110 4.80 -17.19 1.49
C PHE A 110 4.30 -16.46 0.23
N THR A 111 5.16 -15.65 -0.37
CA THR A 111 4.85 -14.88 -1.58
C THR A 111 4.63 -15.73 -2.81
N TYR A 112 5.49 -16.72 -3.08
CA TYR A 112 5.35 -17.57 -4.26
C TYR A 112 4.22 -18.60 -4.11
N ASN A 113 4.01 -19.16 -2.92
CA ASN A 113 3.01 -20.22 -2.72
C ASN A 113 1.63 -19.69 -2.29
N ARG A 114 1.47 -18.37 -2.16
CA ARG A 114 0.23 -17.71 -1.67
C ARG A 114 -0.22 -18.22 -0.30
N ASN A 115 0.73 -18.64 0.54
CA ASN A 115 0.47 -19.21 1.87
C ASN A 115 0.28 -18.13 2.95
N TYR A 116 -0.49 -17.09 2.64
CA TYR A 116 -0.84 -16.06 3.63
C TYR A 116 -2.07 -16.52 4.42
N HIS A 117 -2.13 -16.27 5.73
CA HIS A 117 -3.36 -16.51 6.49
C HIS A 117 -4.41 -15.50 6.01
N VAL A 118 -5.56 -15.98 5.54
CA VAL A 118 -6.66 -15.12 5.07
C VAL A 118 -7.88 -15.41 5.95
N ASP A 119 -7.95 -14.76 7.11
CA ASP A 119 -9.18 -14.72 7.89
C ASP A 119 -10.13 -13.68 7.26
N GLY A 120 -11.00 -14.15 6.37
CA GLY A 120 -12.03 -13.35 5.70
C GLY A 120 -12.21 -13.69 4.22
N PRO A 121 -13.38 -13.40 3.62
CA PRO A 121 -13.61 -13.65 2.20
C PRO A 121 -12.57 -12.88 1.36
N HIS A 122 -12.01 -13.56 0.36
CA HIS A 122 -11.02 -12.98 -0.53
C HIS A 122 -11.54 -11.67 -1.15
N PRO A 123 -10.79 -10.56 -1.09
CA PRO A 123 -11.24 -9.26 -1.63
C PRO A 123 -11.44 -9.25 -3.15
N TRP A 124 -11.08 -10.34 -3.85
CA TRP A 124 -11.28 -10.52 -5.29
C TRP A 124 -12.57 -11.26 -5.67
N SER A 125 -13.41 -11.66 -4.70
CA SER A 125 -14.71 -12.30 -4.98
C SER A 125 -15.89 -11.32 -5.09
N LEU A 126 -15.61 -10.02 -5.26
CA LEU A 126 -16.62 -8.96 -5.48
C LEU A 126 -16.32 -8.08 -6.71
N LEU A 127 -15.51 -8.58 -7.64
CA LEU A 127 -15.34 -8.10 -9.01
C LEU A 127 -15.30 -9.30 -9.96
#